data_AF-A0A7S0CKK0-F1
#
_entry.id   AF-A0A7S0CKK0-F1
#
_cell.length_a   1.000
_cell.length_b   1.000
_cell.length_c   1.000
_cell.angle_alpha   90.00
_cell.angle_beta   90.00
_cell.angle_gamma   90.00
#
_symmetry.space_group_name_H-M   'P 1'
#
loop_
_entity.id
_entity.type
_entity.pdbx_description
1 polymer ?
#
loop_
_entity_poly.entity_id
_entity_poly.type
_entity_poly.pdbx_seq_one_letter_code
_entity_poly.pdbx_strand_id
1 'polypeptide(L)'
;MGLGRFGDALNPWGDILSIARAWCVTKSGADMYLGLPTGTDLVKFNSHRQYGPVRWGLVTTNWLQVDHEEHTKGDFTDEFADGAMKTFEGLGFIFKRINRQIGQMIFEQYGIESGQYNLVGV
;
A
#
# COMPACT_ATOMS: atom_id res chain seq x y z
N MET A 1 -8.61 -6.82 7.76
CA MET A 1 -7.44 -6.28 8.49
C MET A 1 -6.76 -7.33 9.35
N GLY A 2 -7.42 -8.40 9.81
CA GLY A 2 -6.72 -9.52 10.49
C GLY A 2 -6.23 -9.17 11.89
N LEU A 3 -6.92 -8.23 12.54
CA LEU A 3 -6.58 -7.75 13.89
C LEU A 3 -7.57 -8.24 14.94
N GLY A 4 -8.66 -8.92 14.56
CA GLY A 4 -9.64 -9.46 15.50
C GLY A 4 -10.66 -8.45 16.02
N ARG A 5 -10.56 -7.17 15.61
CA ARG A 5 -11.43 -6.09 16.08
C ARG A 5 -12.91 -6.41 15.91
N PHE A 6 -13.24 -7.13 14.85
CA PHE A 6 -14.63 -7.45 14.48
C PHE A 6 -14.94 -8.94 14.67
N GLY A 7 -14.14 -9.66 15.45
CA GLY A 7 -14.24 -11.12 15.58
C GLY A 7 -13.72 -11.88 14.35
N ASP A 8 -13.01 -11.21 13.44
CA ASP A 8 -12.30 -11.85 12.34
C ASP A 8 -11.11 -12.66 12.86
N ALA A 9 -10.75 -13.73 12.16
CA ALA A 9 -9.56 -14.50 12.49
C ALA A 9 -8.32 -13.59 12.51
N LEU A 10 -7.51 -13.71 13.56
CA LEU A 10 -6.25 -12.97 13.67
C LEU A 10 -5.31 -13.40 12.54
N ASN A 11 -4.91 -12.44 11.72
CA ASN A 11 -3.94 -12.63 10.66
C ASN A 11 -3.01 -11.42 10.58
N PRO A 12 -1.75 -11.54 11.06
CA PRO A 12 -0.81 -10.43 11.09
C PRO A 12 -0.47 -9.89 9.68
N TRP A 13 -0.68 -10.70 8.64
CA TRP A 13 -0.43 -10.40 7.22
C TRP A 13 -1.70 -10.09 6.43
N GLY A 14 -2.85 -9.96 7.09
CA GLY A 14 -4.15 -9.91 6.42
C GLY A 14 -4.31 -8.74 5.44
N ASP A 15 -3.68 -7.60 5.71
CA ASP A 15 -3.64 -6.43 4.81
C ASP A 15 -2.84 -6.73 3.54
N ILE A 16 -1.60 -7.19 3.69
CA ILE A 16 -0.70 -7.55 2.57
C ILE A 16 -1.34 -8.62 1.69
N LEU A 17 -1.92 -9.66 2.30
CA LEU A 17 -2.61 -10.72 1.55
C LEU A 17 -3.85 -10.21 0.83
N SER A 18 -4.58 -9.24 1.40
CA SER A 18 -5.77 -8.67 0.75
C SER A 18 -5.38 -7.87 -0.49
N ILE A 19 -4.33 -7.05 -0.41
CA ILE A 19 -3.86 -6.26 -1.57
C ILE A 19 -3.20 -7.17 -2.63
N ALA A 20 -2.48 -8.22 -2.22
CA ALA A 20 -1.97 -9.22 -3.15
C ALA A 20 -3.10 -9.93 -3.93
N ARG A 21 -4.18 -10.29 -3.24
CA ARG A 21 -5.37 -10.88 -3.90
C ARG A 21 -6.06 -9.89 -4.82
N ALA A 22 -6.17 -8.62 -4.43
CA ALA A 22 -6.71 -7.57 -5.27
C ALA A 22 -5.91 -7.45 -6.58
N TRP A 23 -4.58 -7.54 -6.51
CA TRP A 23 -3.71 -7.53 -7.70
C TRP A 23 -4.03 -8.69 -8.67
N CYS A 24 -4.27 -9.91 -8.16
CA CYS A 24 -4.58 -11.07 -8.99
C CYS A 24 -5.88 -10.94 -9.79
N VAL A 25 -6.90 -10.28 -9.23
CA VAL A 25 -8.22 -10.14 -9.87
C VAL A 25 -8.39 -8.83 -10.65
N THR A 26 -7.44 -7.91 -10.50
CA THR A 26 -7.47 -6.61 -11.20
C THR A 26 -7.05 -6.77 -12.66
N LYS A 27 -7.76 -6.14 -13.59
CA LYS A 27 -7.40 -6.18 -15.03
C LYS A 27 -6.04 -5.52 -15.28
N SER A 28 -5.35 -5.91 -16.35
CA SER A 28 -4.14 -5.21 -16.77
C SER A 28 -4.47 -3.75 -17.10
N GLY A 29 -3.64 -2.81 -16.63
CA GLY A 29 -3.81 -1.37 -16.87
C GLY A 29 -4.85 -0.67 -15.98
N ALA A 30 -5.45 -1.37 -15.01
CA ALA A 30 -6.32 -0.74 -14.02
C ALA A 30 -5.51 -0.09 -12.90
N ASP A 31 -6.13 0.94 -12.32
CA ASP A 31 -5.59 1.74 -11.23
C ASP A 31 -6.24 1.32 -9.91
N MET A 32 -5.50 1.42 -8.81
CA MET A 32 -5.96 1.15 -7.45
C MET A 32 -5.83 2.43 -6.64
N TYR A 33 -6.93 2.87 -6.03
CA TYR A 33 -6.91 3.89 -4.98
C TYR A 33 -6.85 3.19 -3.62
N LEU A 34 -5.87 3.55 -2.78
CA LEU A 34 -5.65 2.92 -1.48
C LEU A 34 -5.47 3.96 -0.38
N GLY A 35 -6.48 4.07 0.50
CA GLY A 35 -6.42 4.87 1.73
C GLY A 35 -6.18 3.98 2.95
N LEU A 36 -5.07 4.21 3.65
CA LEU A 36 -4.72 3.51 4.89
C LEU A 36 -4.25 4.54 5.93
N PRO A 37 -4.41 4.28 7.25
CA PRO A 37 -3.94 5.22 8.27
C PRO A 37 -2.42 5.40 8.16
N THR A 38 -1.96 6.59 7.76
CA THR A 38 -0.53 6.89 7.56
C THR A 38 0.08 7.51 8.81
N GLY A 39 1.32 7.14 9.14
CA GLY A 39 2.03 7.67 10.31
C GLY A 39 3.35 6.94 10.53
N THR A 40 3.77 6.83 11.80
CA THR A 40 4.89 5.92 12.15
C THR A 40 4.39 4.48 12.14
N ASP A 41 5.19 3.56 11.60
CA ASP A 41 4.84 2.13 11.55
C ASP A 41 4.50 1.59 12.95
N LEU A 42 3.23 1.27 13.19
CA LEU A 42 2.80 0.68 14.45
C LEU A 42 1.58 -0.23 14.29
N VAL A 43 1.43 -1.13 15.25
CA VAL A 43 0.28 -2.03 15.36
C VAL A 43 -0.39 -1.80 16.70
N LYS A 44 -1.64 -1.34 16.68
CA LYS A 44 -2.49 -1.29 17.88
C LYS A 44 -3.29 -2.58 17.92
N PHE A 45 -2.87 -3.50 18.80
CA PHE A 45 -3.51 -4.81 18.96
C PHE A 45 -5.03 -4.65 19.07
N ASN A 46 -5.76 -5.49 18.33
CA ASN A 46 -7.22 -5.48 18.27
C ASN A 46 -7.90 -4.20 17.76
N SER A 47 -7.16 -3.28 17.12
CA SER A 47 -7.72 -2.02 16.62
C SER A 47 -7.37 -1.75 15.15
N HIS A 48 -6.15 -1.27 14.89
CA HIS A 48 -5.70 -0.86 13.55
C HIS A 48 -4.17 -0.91 13.45
N ARG A 49 -3.68 -0.70 12.23
CA ARG A 49 -2.27 -0.42 11.93
C ARG A 49 -2.13 1.02 11.49
N GLN A 50 -0.98 1.63 11.77
CA GLN A 50 -0.54 2.80 11.03
C GLN A 50 0.60 2.37 10.11
N TYR A 51 0.55 2.87 8.89
CA TYR A 51 1.44 2.54 7.79
C TYR A 51 2.47 3.66 7.68
N GLY A 52 3.71 3.34 8.01
CA GLY A 52 4.86 4.19 7.80
C GLY A 52 5.69 3.70 6.62
N PRO A 53 6.93 4.22 6.46
CA PRO A 53 7.77 3.94 5.30
C PRO A 53 8.00 2.45 5.05
N VAL A 54 8.06 1.63 6.10
CA VAL A 54 8.31 0.19 5.96
C VAL A 54 7.06 -0.54 5.49
N ARG A 55 5.91 -0.34 6.16
CA ARG A 55 4.70 -1.10 5.83
C ARG A 55 4.06 -0.65 4.54
N TRP A 56 4.20 0.63 4.16
CA TRP A 56 3.77 1.10 2.85
C TRP A 56 4.46 0.32 1.73
N GLY A 57 5.80 0.18 1.76
CA GLY A 57 6.52 -0.60 0.74
C GLY A 57 6.12 -2.07 0.67
N LEU A 58 5.72 -2.67 1.80
CA LEU A 58 5.24 -4.06 1.84
C LEU A 58 3.83 -4.23 1.27
N VAL A 59 2.92 -3.28 1.54
CA VAL A 59 1.53 -3.40 1.08
C VAL A 59 1.40 -3.06 -0.40
N THR A 60 2.31 -2.25 -0.94
CA THR A 60 2.29 -1.79 -2.34
C THR A 60 3.32 -2.48 -3.23
N THR A 61 3.96 -3.57 -2.81
CA THR A 61 5.09 -4.19 -3.55
C THR A 61 4.84 -4.48 -5.04
N ASN A 62 3.59 -4.78 -5.45
CA ASN A 62 3.22 -5.07 -6.84
C ASN A 62 2.51 -3.90 -7.55
N TRP A 63 2.60 -2.71 -6.97
CA TRP A 63 1.86 -1.51 -7.35
C TRP A 63 2.82 -0.32 -7.43
N LEU A 64 2.75 0.44 -8.52
CA LEU A 64 3.55 1.65 -8.72
C LEU A 64 2.71 2.86 -8.35
N GLN A 65 3.13 3.65 -7.38
CA GLN A 65 2.46 4.91 -7.04
C GLN A 65 2.59 5.90 -8.22
N VAL A 66 1.50 6.57 -8.59
CA VAL A 66 1.46 7.49 -9.74
C VAL A 66 0.94 8.89 -9.41
N ASP A 67 0.42 9.10 -8.21
CA ASP A 67 0.10 10.45 -7.77
C ASP A 67 1.36 11.18 -7.29
N HIS A 68 1.39 12.47 -7.63
CA HIS A 68 2.47 13.40 -7.28
C HIS A 68 2.08 14.35 -6.14
N GLU A 69 1.01 14.05 -5.39
CA GLU A 69 0.61 14.95 -4.30
C GLU A 69 1.65 14.89 -3.18
N GLU A 70 2.47 15.95 -3.10
CA GLU A 70 3.34 16.22 -1.97
C GLU A 70 2.48 16.46 -0.73
N HIS A 71 2.11 15.40 -0.03
CA HIS A 71 1.53 15.54 1.30
C HIS A 71 2.66 15.93 2.26
N THR A 72 2.71 17.22 2.59
CA THR A 72 3.67 17.77 3.52
C THR A 72 3.55 17.10 4.89
N LYS A 73 4.71 16.92 5.54
CA LYS A 73 4.93 16.22 6.82
C LYS A 73 4.04 16.67 8.01
N GLY A 74 3.24 17.73 7.86
CA GLY A 74 2.31 18.26 8.86
C GLY A 74 0.87 17.73 8.77
N ASP A 75 0.46 17.13 7.65
CA ASP A 75 -0.96 16.74 7.46
C ASP A 75 -1.34 15.48 8.27
N PHE A 76 -0.35 14.66 8.66
CA PHE A 76 -0.61 13.39 9.36
C PHE A 76 -0.38 13.44 10.87
N THR A 77 0.29 14.47 11.41
CA THR A 77 0.64 14.50 12.85
C THR A 77 -0.39 15.22 13.70
N ASP A 78 -1.11 16.18 13.12
CA ASP A 78 -1.95 17.09 13.89
C ASP A 78 -3.43 16.64 13.89
N GLU A 79 -3.83 15.77 12.97
CA GLU A 79 -5.22 15.28 12.82
C GLU A 79 -5.60 14.13 13.76
N PHE A 80 -4.62 13.35 14.24
CA PHE A 80 -4.88 12.28 15.21
C PHE A 80 -4.88 12.77 16.67
N ALA A 81 -4.51 14.04 16.93
CA ALA A 81 -4.41 14.61 18.27
C ALA A 81 -5.77 15.01 18.87
N ASP A 82 -6.79 15.29 18.05
CA ASP A 82 -8.07 15.90 18.49
C ASP A 82 -9.28 14.93 18.51
N GLY A 83 -9.06 13.62 18.31
CA GLY A 83 -10.13 12.61 18.42
C GLY A 83 -11.28 12.73 17.40
N ALA A 84 -11.24 13.70 16.49
CA ALA A 84 -12.18 13.85 15.40
C ALA A 84 -11.71 13.05 14.18
N MET A 85 -12.44 12.00 13.84
CA MET A 85 -12.33 11.28 12.56
C MET A 85 -12.78 12.22 11.43
N LYS A 86 -11.94 13.18 11.02
CA LYS A 86 -12.21 14.10 9.92
C LYS A 86 -12.05 13.34 8.59
N THR A 87 -13.16 12.76 8.16
CA THR A 87 -13.63 12.56 6.78
C THR A 87 -12.57 12.50 5.66
N PHE A 88 -12.14 11.28 5.34
CA PHE A 88 -12.03 10.61 4.01
C PHE A 88 -11.58 11.34 2.72
N GLU A 89 -11.36 12.65 2.70
CA GLU A 89 -10.86 13.39 1.53
C GLU A 89 -9.34 13.54 1.65
N GLY A 90 -8.58 12.98 0.70
CA GLY A 90 -7.12 13.16 0.61
C GLY A 90 -6.22 12.17 1.38
N LEU A 91 -6.77 11.08 1.95
CA LEU A 91 -5.98 10.13 2.78
C LEU A 91 -5.46 8.88 2.03
N GLY A 92 -5.42 8.89 0.71
CA GLY A 92 -5.11 7.70 -0.06
C GLY A 92 -4.38 8.00 -1.35
N PHE A 93 -3.55 7.03 -1.76
CA PHE A 93 -2.71 7.16 -2.93
C PHE A 93 -3.26 6.38 -4.12
N ILE A 94 -2.95 6.83 -5.34
CA ILE A 94 -3.26 6.16 -6.59
C ILE A 94 -2.06 5.34 -7.05
N PHE A 95 -2.31 4.08 -7.36
CA PHE A 95 -1.32 3.14 -7.84
C PHE A 95 -1.70 2.53 -9.18
N LYS A 96 -0.72 2.29 -10.04
CA LYS A 96 -0.81 1.47 -11.24
C LYS A 96 -0.31 0.06 -10.98
N ARG A 97 -1.02 -0.92 -11.52
CA ARG A 97 -0.59 -2.32 -11.48
C ARG A 97 0.74 -2.48 -12.23
N ILE A 98 1.78 -2.99 -11.55
CA ILE A 98 3.02 -3.35 -12.23
C ILE A 98 2.75 -4.58 -13.12
N ASN A 99 3.05 -4.45 -14.40
CA ASN A 99 3.02 -5.53 -15.39
C ASN A 99 4.41 -5.72 -16.01
N ARG A 100 4.57 -6.69 -16.91
CA ARG A 100 5.86 -6.99 -17.54
C ARG A 100 6.49 -5.77 -18.25
N GLN A 101 5.67 -4.94 -18.89
CA GLN A 101 6.13 -3.74 -19.61
C GLN A 101 6.57 -2.64 -18.63
N ILE A 102 5.76 -2.34 -17.61
CA ILE A 102 6.10 -1.36 -16.57
C ILE A 102 7.31 -1.81 -15.75
N GLY A 103 7.39 -3.10 -15.42
CA GLY A 103 8.55 -3.69 -14.76
C GLY A 103 9.83 -3.44 -15.56
N GLN A 104 9.82 -3.74 -16.87
CA GLN A 104 10.97 -3.48 -17.75
C GLN A 104 11.35 -1.99 -17.79
N MET A 105 10.38 -1.07 -17.90
CA MET A 105 10.66 0.37 -17.87
C MET A 105 11.33 0.82 -16.55
N ILE A 106 10.88 0.29 -15.41
CA ILE A 106 11.49 0.58 -14.10
C ILE A 106 12.92 0.01 -14.05
N PHE A 107 13.12 -1.25 -14.47
CA PHE A 107 14.45 -1.87 -14.48
C PHE A 107 15.45 -1.10 -15.34
N GLU A 108 15.02 -0.63 -16.52
CA GLU A 108 15.83 0.19 -17.42
C GLU A 108 16.13 1.58 -16.82
N GLN A 109 15.15 2.23 -16.19
CA GLN A 109 15.34 3.54 -15.54
C GLN A 109 16.32 3.50 -14.37
N TYR A 110 16.32 2.42 -13.60
CA TYR A 110 17.17 2.27 -12.41
C TYR A 110 18.44 1.42 -12.65
N GLY A 111 18.70 0.98 -13.88
CA GLY A 111 19.92 0.25 -14.26
C GLY A 111 20.05 -1.13 -13.62
N ILE A 112 18.93 -1.79 -13.32
CA ILE A 112 18.88 -3.11 -12.68
C ILE A 112 18.74 -4.16 -13.79
N GLU A 113 19.73 -5.03 -13.95
CA GLU A 113 19.75 -6.03 -15.03
C GLU A 113 18.57 -7.02 -14.93
N SER A 114 17.83 -7.15 -16.02
CA SER A 114 16.62 -7.99 -16.15
C SER A 114 16.84 -9.50 -15.95
N GLY A 115 18.10 -9.95 -15.79
CA GLY A 115 18.50 -11.35 -15.71
C GLY A 115 18.44 -11.99 -14.34
N GLN A 116 18.14 -11.24 -13.25
CA GLN A 116 18.36 -11.75 -11.89
C GLN A 116 17.10 -12.26 -11.16
N TYR A 117 15.89 -12.02 -11.69
CA TYR A 117 14.65 -12.52 -11.08
C TYR A 117 13.76 -13.16 -12.13
N ASN A 118 13.73 -14.50 -12.16
CA ASN A 118 12.65 -15.24 -12.77
C ASN A 118 11.36 -14.86 -12.03
N LEU A 119 10.60 -13.91 -12.57
CA LEU A 119 9.20 -13.75 -12.21
C LEU A 119 8.53 -15.06 -12.60
N VAL A 120 8.37 -15.95 -11.62
CA VAL A 120 7.70 -17.24 -11.77
C VAL A 120 6.28 -16.94 -12.21
N GLY A 121 6.06 -17.02 -13.52
CA GLY A 121 4.75 -17.01 -14.11
C GLY A 121 4.01 -18.26 -13.64
N VAL A 122 2.90 -18.04 -12.95
CA VAL A 122 1.81 -19.00 -12.85
C VAL A 122 0.67 -18.45 -13.68
#